data_AF-A0A530BKZ3-F1
#
_entry.id   AF-A0A530BKZ3-F1
#
_cell.length_a   1.000
_cell.length_b   1.000
_cell.length_c   1.000
_cell.angle_alpha   90.00
_cell.angle_beta   90.00
_cell.angle_gamma   90.00
#
_symmetry.space_group_name_H-M   'P 1'
#
loop_
_entity.id
_entity.type
_entity.pdbx_description
1 polymer ?
#
loop_
_entity_poly.entity_id
_entity_poly.type
_entity_poly.pdbx_seq_one_letter_code
_entity_poly.pdbx_strand_id
1 'polypeptide(L)' 'ENLGEVSKSLEASLGEAESVKPIWRPQNNVPVDEERAQSLIKLVATLEDDDDVQSVYANFEVDDETMARLSAA' A
#
# COMPACT_ATOMS: atom_id res chain seq x y z
N GLU A 1 12.41 12.62 7.25
CA GLU A 1 13.52 13.05 8.12
C GLU A 1 13.26 12.74 9.60
N ASN A 2 12.08 13.04 10.15
CA ASN A 2 11.79 12.82 11.59
C ASN A 2 11.31 11.39 11.96
N LEU A 3 11.36 10.42 11.06
CA LEU A 3 10.74 9.09 11.26
C LEU A 3 11.30 8.36 12.49
N GLY A 4 12.63 8.37 12.67
CA GLY A 4 13.28 7.68 13.78
C GLY A 4 13.00 8.32 15.15
N GLU A 5 13.01 9.65 15.23
CA GLU A 5 12.72 10.38 16.48
C GLU A 5 11.27 10.15 16.93
N VAL A 6 10.32 10.25 16.00
CA VAL A 6 8.90 10.03 16.29
C VAL A 6 8.65 8.58 16.70
N SER A 7 9.24 7.61 16.00
CA SER A 7 9.10 6.19 16.34
C SER A 7 9.58 5.90 17.76
N LYS A 8 10.77 6.38 18.13
CA LYS A 8 11.35 6.18 19.46
C LYS A 8 10.50 6.83 20.56
N SER A 9 9.90 7.98 20.26
CA SER A 9 9.03 8.69 21.20
C SER A 9 7.72 7.93 21.45
N LEU A 10 7.16 7.31 20.41
CA LEU A 10 5.94 6.50 20.51
C LEU A 10 6.18 5.19 21.26
N GLU A 11 7.35 4.57 21.10
CA GLU A 11 7.71 3.29 21.74
C GLU A 11 7.57 3.34 23.27
N ALA A 12 7.95 4.46 23.90
CA ALA A 12 7.85 4.62 25.34
C ALA A 12 6.40 4.54 25.88
N SER A 13 5.41 4.83 25.04
CA SER A 13 3.98 4.86 25.43
C SER A 13 3.19 3.67 24.89
N LEU A 14 3.57 3.17 23.72
CA LEU A 14 2.79 2.17 22.96
C LEU A 14 3.51 0.82 22.85
N GLY A 15 4.78 0.72 23.26
CA GLY A 15 5.63 -0.43 23.01
C GLY A 15 6.27 -0.39 21.62
N GLU A 16 7.08 -1.41 21.32
CA GLU A 16 7.82 -1.51 20.06
C GLU A 16 6.88 -1.53 18.84
N ALA A 17 7.22 -0.77 17.81
CA ALA A 17 6.44 -0.71 16.57
C ALA A 17 6.59 -2.01 15.78
N GLU A 18 5.49 -2.53 15.24
CA GLU A 18 5.54 -3.70 14.34
C GLU A 18 6.37 -3.43 13.07
N SER A 19 6.38 -2.17 12.59
CA SER A 19 7.24 -1.76 11.48
C SER A 19 7.50 -0.25 11.48
N VAL A 20 8.66 0.15 10.94
CA VAL A 20 9.06 1.55 10.72
C VAL A 20 9.73 1.66 9.36
N LYS A 21 9.03 2.18 8.35
CA LYS A 21 9.54 2.28 6.97
C LYS A 21 9.17 3.62 6.33
N PRO A 22 10.09 4.31 5.63
CA PRO A 22 9.71 5.42 4.77
C PRO A 22 8.94 4.90 3.55
N ILE A 23 7.79 5.47 3.28
CA ILE A 23 6.91 5.11 2.15
C ILE A 23 6.49 6.35 1.39
N TRP A 24 6.09 6.17 0.12
CA TRP A 24 5.38 7.20 -0.64
C TRP A 24 3.88 7.09 -0.35
N ARG A 25 3.33 8.09 0.36
CA ARG A 25 1.90 8.16 0.64
C ARG A 25 1.23 9.11 -0.35
N PRO A 26 0.22 8.66 -1.12
CA PRO A 26 -0.53 9.53 -2.00
C PRO A 26 -1.32 10.58 -1.22
N GLN A 27 -1.53 11.75 -1.83
CA GLN A 27 -2.27 12.85 -1.22
C GLN A 27 -3.79 12.77 -1.46
N ASN A 28 -4.21 11.95 -2.42
CA ASN A 28 -5.59 11.69 -2.78
C ASN A 28 -5.74 10.27 -3.30
N ASN A 29 -6.97 9.76 -3.27
CA ASN A 29 -7.32 8.49 -3.86
C ASN A 29 -8.11 8.69 -5.17
N VAL A 30 -8.07 7.69 -6.03
CA VAL A 30 -8.81 7.65 -7.29
C VAL A 30 -9.69 6.40 -7.31
N PRO A 31 -11.01 6.55 -7.19
CA PRO A 31 -11.94 5.44 -7.35
C PRO A 31 -11.79 4.81 -8.74
N VAL A 32 -11.77 3.49 -8.79
CA VAL A 32 -11.73 2.73 -10.05
C VAL A 32 -12.85 1.68 -10.08
N ASP A 33 -13.34 1.39 -11.28
CA ASP A 33 -14.28 0.29 -11.50
C ASP A 33 -13.58 -1.09 -11.46
N GLU A 34 -14.38 -2.16 -11.47
CA GLU A 34 -13.90 -3.55 -11.39
C GLU A 34 -12.92 -3.92 -12.51
N GLU A 35 -13.19 -3.48 -13.74
CA GLU A 35 -12.32 -3.77 -14.90
C GLU A 35 -10.95 -3.13 -14.75
N ARG A 36 -10.90 -1.85 -14.34
CA ARG A 36 -9.66 -1.13 -14.08
C ARG A 36 -8.95 -1.65 -12.85
N ALA A 37 -9.67 -1.96 -11.78
CA ALA A 37 -9.10 -2.56 -10.57
C ALA A 37 -8.37 -3.87 -10.90
N GLN A 38 -9.00 -4.76 -11.68
CA GLN A 38 -8.38 -6.03 -12.09
C GLN A 38 -7.10 -5.79 -12.90
N SER A 39 -7.12 -4.84 -13.82
CA SER A 39 -5.96 -4.51 -14.66
C SER A 39 -4.82 -3.90 -13.84
N LEU A 40 -5.14 -3.00 -12.90
CA LEU A 40 -4.16 -2.35 -12.02
C LEU A 40 -3.54 -3.31 -11.02
N ILE A 41 -4.34 -4.22 -10.43
CA ILE A 41 -3.82 -5.25 -9.51
C ILE A 41 -2.85 -6.18 -10.25
N LYS A 42 -3.18 -6.60 -11.47
CA LYS A 42 -2.24 -7.39 -12.31
C LYS A 42 -0.97 -6.62 -12.62
N LEU A 43 -1.08 -5.33 -12.93
CA LEU A 43 0.10 -4.49 -13.18
C LEU A 43 0.99 -4.38 -11.93
N VAL A 44 0.39 -4.16 -10.75
CA VAL A 44 1.13 -4.12 -9.49
C VAL A 44 1.85 -5.44 -9.25
N ALA A 45 1.16 -6.58 -9.39
CA ALA A 45 1.78 -7.90 -9.24
C ALA A 45 2.97 -8.11 -10.20
N THR A 46 2.80 -7.77 -11.49
CA THR A 46 3.88 -7.86 -12.47
C THR A 46 5.09 -6.99 -12.11
N LEU A 47 4.86 -5.80 -11.55
CA LEU A 47 5.95 -4.92 -11.10
C LEU A 47 6.63 -5.46 -9.84
N GLU A 48 5.89 -6.10 -8.93
CA GLU A 48 6.46 -6.69 -7.70
C GLU A 48 7.26 -7.98 -7.96
N ASP A 49 7.00 -8.68 -9.07
CA ASP A 49 7.74 -9.87 -9.49
C ASP A 49 9.13 -9.55 -10.08
N ASP A 50 9.41 -8.28 -10.38
CA ASP A 50 10.69 -7.82 -10.92
C ASP A 50 11.71 -7.59 -9.80
N ASP A 51 12.88 -8.22 -9.90
CA ASP A 51 13.92 -8.19 -8.86
C ASP A 51 14.60 -6.81 -8.72
N ASP A 52 14.49 -5.95 -9.73
CA ASP A 52 14.98 -4.57 -9.67
C ASP A 52 13.96 -3.62 -8.99
N VAL A 53 12.70 -4.05 -8.80
CA VAL A 53 11.65 -3.24 -8.18
C VAL A 53 11.65 -3.40 -6.66
N GLN A 54 11.87 -2.28 -5.95
CA GLN A 54 11.98 -2.29 -4.49
C GLN A 54 10.64 -2.11 -3.75
N SER A 55 9.71 -1.33 -4.32
CA SER A 55 8.38 -1.06 -3.74
C SER A 55 7.47 -0.43 -4.78
N VAL A 56 6.21 -0.87 -4.83
CA VAL A 56 5.17 -0.27 -5.65
C VAL A 56 4.19 0.49 -4.75
N TYR A 57 3.82 1.70 -5.15
CA TYR A 57 2.84 2.53 -4.43
C TYR A 57 1.76 2.99 -5.40
N ALA A 58 0.51 2.86 -5.00
CA ALA A 58 -0.64 3.25 -5.81
C ALA A 58 -1.66 4.02 -4.97
N ASN A 59 -2.54 4.74 -5.66
CA ASN A 59 -3.60 5.54 -5.05
C ASN A 59 -4.99 5.18 -5.57
N PHE A 60 -5.14 4.05 -6.24
CA PHE A 60 -6.46 3.58 -6.65
C PHE A 60 -7.24 3.11 -5.42
N GLU A 61 -8.55 3.36 -5.46
CA GLU A 61 -9.49 2.94 -4.43
C GLU A 61 -10.53 2.03 -5.08
N VAL A 62 -10.68 0.84 -4.51
CA VAL A 62 -11.60 -0.20 -4.97
C VAL A 62 -12.58 -0.42 -3.83
N ASP A 63 -13.87 -0.47 -4.13
CA ASP A 63 -14.89 -0.74 -3.11
C ASP A 63 -14.76 -2.18 -2.56
N ASP A 64 -15.22 -2.39 -1.33
CA ASP A 64 -15.08 -3.66 -0.61
C ASP A 64 -15.73 -4.83 -1.36
N GLU A 65 -16.84 -4.58 -2.06
CA GLU A 65 -17.55 -5.62 -2.83
C GLU A 65 -16.69 -6.09 -4.01
N THR A 66 -16.13 -5.14 -4.76
CA THR A 66 -15.20 -5.43 -5.87
C THR A 66 -13.92 -6.10 -5.37
N MET A 67 -13.33 -5.65 -4.26
CA MET A 67 -12.15 -6.30 -3.66
C MET A 67 -12.42 -7.74 -3.22
N ALA A 68 -13.59 -8.02 -2.66
CA ALA A 68 -13.98 -9.37 -2.28
C ALA A 68 -14.10 -10.30 -3.49
N ARG A 69 -14.62 -9.81 -4.62
CA ARG A 69 -14.69 -10.59 -5.87
C ARG A 69 -13.30 -10.85 -6.46
N LEU A 70 -12.43 -9.85 -6.45
CA LEU A 70 -11.08 -9.94 -7.01
C LEU A 70 -10.13 -10.80 -6.17
N SER A 71 -10.35 -10.91 -4.85
CA SER A 71 -9.56 -11.76 -3.94
C SER A 71 -10.04 -13.22 -3.86
N ALA A 72 -11.28 -13.49 -4.27
CA ALA A 72 -11.85 -14.84 -4.32
C ALA A 72 -11.57 -15.59 -5.65
N ALA A 73 -11.01 -14.88 -6.64
CA ALA A 73 -10.66 -15.40 -7.96
C ALA A 73 -9.19 -15.79 -8.04
#